data_AF-A0A1V6D700-F1
#
_entry.id   AF-A0A1V6D700-F1
#
_cell.length_a   1.000
_cell.length_b   1.000
_cell.length_c   1.000
_cell.angle_alpha   90.00
_cell.angle_beta   90.00
_cell.angle_gamma   90.00
#
_symmetry.space_group_name_H-M   'P 1'
#
loop_
_entity.id
_entity.type
_entity.pdbx_description
1 polymer ?
#
loop_
_entity_poly.entity_id
_entity_poly.type
_entity_poly.pdbx_seq_one_letter_code
_entity_poly.pdbx_strand_id
1 'polypeptide(L)'
;METRNVRCGILAAIVAALTLVAAAGAAEPAGFFQVRDGIPNSQYFFNANIVGNQYLFFLGDSVLAGTGLKDANLRYSAQMVKAFKKHFPESGIIETRHMQPGGSWYALFRCARGQAVYGEVICSGHLAIVDMAGGDRGTDLEQVKLALEGLVRQITLYRATHSTILVYTLTDEMFRDFRAGKTPPYIQICEQIADHYKLPSLNLAKYAADKILAGEIDFDKFSADGINPTDAGAKIYAEAVAKFVDALMAANPVPDKPARRVLPKPLFEQTDDRGRIVAYEDPAVRTSGQWRNGQESPIRPFRHLLVSDEKGASLRLRFKGSEIGLVDLVDKDSAALEYSVDGQGWKKLPAPANQAGPMLRPVSLGRGLGREGEHEVAVRVASAGTVRIGGFLLNGTIADANAGLNTLQRIDATYAGMDPITYKPPAGRFANIPKTAARLREGGELRMVLLGDSIMGNTSASQFDLLMMRRYPKCKVIKISALRSSTGCNWYQHENRVESYVLKHKPDLLVIGGISNGQDPEPVRSVVRQVRARMPEVEVLLLTPVFGAMRDAHIRTFTREIDTTKPNFRWGMQKVAAEEKCAFFDMTGPWWEYIQNSGKTYGWFMGDAVHANARGCQIIGRLLDIWFSES
;
A
#
# COMPACT_ATOMS: atom_id res chain seq x y z
N MET A 1 -45.69 -26.27 -68.14
CA MET A 1 -45.27 -27.64 -67.80
C MET A 1 -45.36 -27.74 -66.28
N GLU A 2 -46.59 -27.78 -65.77
CA GLU A 2 -47.34 -28.98 -65.30
C GLU A 2 -47.36 -28.95 -63.75
N THR A 3 -48.39 -28.39 -63.12
CA THR A 3 -49.65 -29.03 -62.62
C THR A 3 -49.39 -30.04 -61.50
N ARG A 4 -50.01 -29.99 -60.31
CA ARG A 4 -51.45 -30.02 -59.98
C ARG A 4 -51.61 -29.82 -58.43
N ASN A 5 -52.48 -28.93 -57.93
CA ASN A 5 -53.87 -29.20 -57.42
C ASN A 5 -53.90 -29.92 -56.03
N VAL A 6 -54.71 -29.63 -55.00
CA VAL A 6 -56.03 -28.96 -54.82
C VAL A 6 -56.17 -28.41 -53.38
N ARG A 7 -57.07 -27.43 -53.24
CA ARG A 7 -57.62 -26.71 -52.07
C ARG A 7 -58.37 -27.55 -51.01
N CYS A 8 -58.50 -26.97 -49.80
CA CYS A 8 -59.72 -26.81 -48.96
C CYS A 8 -59.28 -26.44 -47.52
N GLY A 9 -59.90 -25.58 -46.70
CA GLY A 9 -61.11 -24.76 -46.75
C GLY A 9 -61.25 -23.95 -45.43
N ILE A 10 -61.70 -22.70 -45.56
CA ILE A 10 -62.67 -21.92 -44.77
C ILE A 10 -62.85 -22.10 -43.22
N LEU A 11 -62.84 -20.92 -42.54
CA LEU A 11 -63.48 -20.42 -41.29
C LEU A 11 -62.92 -20.70 -39.86
N ALA A 12 -62.40 -19.61 -39.29
CA ALA A 12 -62.74 -18.96 -38.00
C ALA A 12 -62.95 -19.78 -36.71
N ALA A 13 -62.13 -19.48 -35.69
CA ALA A 13 -62.53 -19.48 -34.29
C ALA A 13 -61.79 -18.39 -33.50
N ILE A 14 -62.56 -17.67 -32.70
CA ILE A 14 -62.22 -16.57 -31.79
C ILE A 14 -61.38 -17.09 -30.62
N VAL A 15 -60.30 -16.39 -30.27
CA VAL A 15 -59.71 -16.43 -28.92
C VAL A 15 -59.44 -14.99 -28.47
N ALA A 16 -60.08 -14.61 -27.37
CA ALA A 16 -59.90 -13.33 -26.71
C ALA A 16 -58.47 -13.21 -26.14
N ALA A 17 -57.74 -12.17 -26.56
CA ALA A 17 -56.48 -11.81 -25.93
C ALA A 17 -56.75 -10.86 -24.76
N LEU A 18 -56.71 -11.40 -23.54
CA LEU A 18 -56.53 -10.62 -22.32
C LEU A 18 -55.12 -10.00 -22.34
N THR A 19 -55.04 -8.70 -22.61
CA THR A 19 -53.83 -7.92 -22.34
C THR A 19 -53.67 -7.74 -20.83
N LEU A 20 -52.90 -8.63 -20.20
CA LEU A 20 -52.28 -8.35 -18.92
C LEU A 20 -51.20 -7.27 -19.15
N VAL A 21 -51.55 -6.02 -18.86
CA VAL A 21 -50.57 -4.98 -18.58
C VAL A 21 -49.91 -5.36 -17.25
N ALA A 22 -48.78 -6.05 -17.32
CA ALA A 22 -47.87 -6.13 -16.21
C ALA A 22 -47.30 -4.73 -16.00
N ALA A 23 -47.92 -3.96 -15.12
CA ALA A 23 -47.29 -2.82 -14.50
C ALA A 23 -46.09 -3.35 -13.71
N ALA A 24 -44.93 -3.45 -14.37
CA ALA A 24 -43.67 -3.52 -13.68
C ALA A 24 -43.59 -2.23 -12.86
N GLY A 25 -43.81 -2.34 -11.55
CA GLY A 25 -43.48 -1.28 -10.63
C GLY A 25 -41.99 -1.03 -10.77
N ALA A 26 -41.63 -0.02 -11.56
CA ALA A 26 -40.35 0.63 -11.42
C ALA A 26 -40.35 1.16 -9.99
N ALA A 27 -39.69 0.44 -9.08
CA ALA A 27 -39.33 0.98 -7.79
C ALA A 27 -38.69 2.34 -8.08
N GLU A 28 -39.20 3.42 -7.47
CA GLU A 28 -38.54 4.71 -7.56
C GLU A 28 -37.04 4.50 -7.31
N PRO A 29 -36.15 5.10 -8.13
CA PRO A 29 -34.73 5.04 -7.83
C PRO A 29 -34.57 5.53 -6.40
N ALA A 30 -34.08 4.66 -5.53
CA ALA A 30 -33.94 4.99 -4.12
C ALA A 30 -33.07 6.24 -4.04
N GLY A 31 -33.65 7.38 -3.64
CA GLY A 31 -33.02 8.72 -3.74
C GLY A 31 -31.76 8.91 -2.88
N PHE A 32 -31.20 7.83 -2.34
CA PHE A 32 -30.03 7.77 -1.48
C PHE A 32 -28.87 6.97 -2.07
N PHE A 33 -28.97 6.42 -3.28
CA PHE A 33 -27.80 5.87 -3.98
C PHE A 33 -27.92 5.95 -5.50
N GLN A 34 -26.78 5.87 -6.20
CA GLN A 34 -26.68 5.78 -7.64
C GLN A 34 -25.64 4.73 -8.02
N VAL A 35 -25.98 3.79 -8.91
CA VAL A 35 -25.06 2.69 -9.28
C VAL A 35 -24.06 3.11 -10.36
N ARG A 36 -24.47 3.96 -11.32
CA ARG A 36 -23.64 4.35 -12.49
C ARG A 36 -23.02 3.13 -13.17
N ASP A 37 -21.72 3.17 -13.50
CA ASP A 37 -21.02 2.05 -14.15
C ASP A 37 -20.77 0.85 -13.21
N GLY A 38 -21.17 0.92 -11.94
CA GLY A 38 -20.95 -0.14 -10.98
C GLY A 38 -19.46 -0.38 -10.67
N ILE A 39 -19.16 -1.63 -10.26
CA ILE A 39 -17.79 -2.07 -9.91
C ILE A 39 -17.35 -3.37 -10.62
N PRO A 40 -17.51 -3.50 -11.95
CA PRO A 40 -17.31 -4.76 -12.68
C PRO A 40 -15.89 -5.35 -12.49
N ASN A 41 -14.86 -4.50 -12.41
CA ASN A 41 -13.50 -4.96 -12.11
C ASN A 41 -13.40 -5.63 -10.73
N SER A 42 -14.05 -5.04 -9.71
CA SER A 42 -14.03 -5.61 -8.36
C SER A 42 -14.83 -6.89 -8.28
N GLN A 43 -15.96 -7.00 -8.99
CA GLN A 43 -16.71 -8.24 -9.12
C GLN A 43 -15.87 -9.37 -9.74
N TYR A 44 -15.09 -9.06 -10.79
CA TYR A 44 -14.15 -10.03 -11.36
C TYR A 44 -13.14 -10.53 -10.31
N PHE A 45 -12.54 -9.62 -9.54
CA PHE A 45 -11.56 -10.01 -8.52
C PHE A 45 -12.18 -10.77 -7.34
N PHE A 46 -13.41 -10.45 -6.93
CA PHE A 46 -14.18 -11.22 -5.96
C PHE A 46 -14.46 -12.64 -6.48
N ASN A 47 -14.95 -12.77 -7.71
CA ASN A 47 -15.27 -14.07 -8.31
C ASN A 47 -14.03 -14.95 -8.53
N ALA A 48 -12.96 -14.38 -9.09
CA ALA A 48 -11.79 -15.15 -9.47
C ALA A 48 -11.01 -15.71 -8.27
N ASN A 49 -11.10 -15.06 -7.10
CA ASN A 49 -10.46 -15.49 -5.86
C ASN A 49 -8.93 -15.79 -5.93
N ILE A 50 -8.20 -15.19 -6.89
CA ILE A 50 -6.83 -15.59 -7.24
C ILE A 50 -5.70 -14.66 -6.76
N VAL A 51 -5.95 -13.38 -6.46
CA VAL A 51 -4.88 -12.41 -6.16
C VAL A 51 -4.89 -12.03 -4.68
N GLY A 52 -3.84 -12.42 -3.95
CA GLY A 52 -3.73 -12.39 -2.49
C GLY A 52 -4.18 -11.11 -1.77
N ASN A 53 -5.38 -10.98 -1.21
CA ASN A 53 -6.67 -11.68 -1.35
C ASN A 53 -7.74 -10.58 -1.13
N GLN A 54 -8.48 -10.24 -2.18
CA GLN A 54 -9.52 -9.21 -2.31
C GLN A 54 -9.55 -8.09 -1.25
N TYR A 55 -8.62 -7.14 -1.36
CA TYR A 55 -8.61 -5.97 -0.48
C TYR A 55 -9.59 -4.90 -0.96
N LEU A 56 -10.50 -4.54 -0.05
CA LEU A 56 -11.18 -3.26 -0.08
C LEU A 56 -10.49 -2.37 0.96
N PHE A 57 -10.20 -1.14 0.54
CA PHE A 57 -9.66 -0.14 1.44
C PHE A 57 -10.67 0.99 1.58
N PHE A 58 -10.96 1.30 2.83
CA PHE A 58 -11.83 2.38 3.22
C PHE A 58 -10.97 3.57 3.62
N LEU A 59 -11.26 4.72 3.04
CA LEU A 59 -10.71 6.00 3.44
C LEU A 59 -11.82 6.76 4.16
N GLY A 60 -11.55 7.21 5.38
CA GLY A 60 -12.49 8.03 6.13
C GLY A 60 -11.97 8.47 7.48
N ASP A 61 -12.86 8.60 8.45
CA ASP A 61 -12.60 9.25 9.74
C ASP A 61 -13.09 8.42 10.94
N SER A 62 -13.57 9.07 12.00
CA SER A 62 -14.10 8.44 13.20
C SER A 62 -15.36 7.59 12.94
N VAL A 63 -16.19 7.94 11.95
CA VAL A 63 -17.38 7.16 11.59
C VAL A 63 -16.95 5.81 11.00
N LEU A 64 -15.95 5.82 10.12
CA LEU A 64 -15.32 4.60 9.59
C LEU A 64 -14.64 3.78 10.71
N ALA A 65 -14.03 4.46 11.70
CA ALA A 65 -13.44 3.78 12.85
C ALA A 65 -14.48 3.04 13.70
N GLY A 66 -15.75 3.48 13.66
CA GLY A 66 -16.82 3.03 14.54
C GLY A 66 -16.74 3.62 15.93
N THR A 67 -16.20 4.84 16.05
CA THR A 67 -16.12 5.56 17.32
C THR A 67 -17.50 5.66 17.95
N GLY A 68 -17.62 5.31 19.24
CA GLY A 68 -18.88 5.36 19.99
C GLY A 68 -19.80 4.14 19.85
N LEU A 69 -19.52 3.20 18.94
CA LEU A 69 -20.29 1.95 18.83
C LEU A 69 -19.96 0.97 19.95
N LYS A 70 -20.97 0.31 20.50
CA LYS A 70 -20.78 -0.78 21.46
C LYS A 70 -20.52 -2.10 20.74
N ASP A 71 -21.13 -2.30 19.57
CA ASP A 71 -20.86 -3.42 18.67
C ASP A 71 -20.10 -2.95 17.42
N ALA A 72 -18.80 -3.25 17.36
CA ALA A 72 -17.94 -2.89 16.23
C ALA A 72 -18.36 -3.53 14.89
N ASN A 73 -19.22 -4.56 14.91
CA ASN A 73 -19.77 -5.16 13.68
C ASN A 73 -20.84 -4.28 13.04
N LEU A 74 -21.42 -3.31 13.75
CA LEU A 74 -22.43 -2.40 13.20
C LEU A 74 -21.85 -1.31 12.29
N ARG A 75 -20.51 -1.16 12.24
CA ARG A 75 -19.87 -0.21 11.32
C ARG A 75 -20.34 -0.45 9.88
N TYR A 76 -20.60 0.62 9.16
CA TYR A 76 -21.07 0.54 7.77
C TYR A 76 -20.08 -0.25 6.88
N SER A 77 -18.78 -0.16 7.15
CA SER A 77 -17.76 -0.89 6.40
C SER A 77 -17.84 -2.41 6.63
N ALA A 78 -18.05 -2.83 7.87
CA ALA A 78 -18.27 -4.24 8.22
C ALA A 78 -19.58 -4.77 7.60
N GLN A 79 -20.65 -3.96 7.60
CA GLN A 79 -21.91 -4.29 6.93
C GLN A 79 -21.74 -4.40 5.41
N MET A 80 -20.92 -3.54 4.81
CA MET A 80 -20.64 -3.58 3.36
C MET A 80 -19.85 -4.83 2.98
N VAL A 81 -18.85 -5.20 3.78
CA VAL A 81 -18.10 -6.46 3.60
C VAL A 81 -19.04 -7.68 3.72
N LYS A 82 -19.91 -7.68 4.74
CA LYS A 82 -20.92 -8.74 4.92
C LYS A 82 -21.86 -8.82 3.71
N ALA A 83 -22.31 -7.68 3.19
CA ALA A 83 -23.17 -7.62 2.02
C ALA A 83 -22.46 -8.13 0.75
N PHE A 84 -21.18 -7.80 0.52
CA PHE A 84 -20.43 -8.38 -0.60
C PHE A 84 -20.25 -9.90 -0.45
N LYS A 85 -19.98 -10.40 0.76
CA LYS A 85 -19.86 -11.85 1.03
C LYS A 85 -21.15 -12.64 0.78
N LYS A 86 -22.32 -12.00 0.88
CA LYS A 86 -23.60 -12.62 0.48
C LYS A 86 -23.60 -13.01 -1.00
N HIS A 87 -22.97 -12.21 -1.86
CA HIS A 87 -22.88 -12.45 -3.30
C HIS A 87 -21.64 -13.25 -3.71
N PHE A 88 -20.56 -13.17 -2.93
CA PHE A 88 -19.30 -13.89 -3.17
C PHE A 88 -18.83 -14.66 -1.91
N PRO A 89 -19.52 -15.76 -1.54
CA PRO A 89 -19.26 -16.46 -0.28
C PRO A 89 -17.85 -17.07 -0.18
N GLU A 90 -17.29 -17.51 -1.32
CA GLU A 90 -15.95 -18.11 -1.40
C GLU A 90 -14.81 -17.06 -1.44
N SER A 91 -15.15 -15.77 -1.61
CA SER A 91 -14.14 -14.71 -1.73
C SER A 91 -13.52 -14.40 -0.36
N GLY A 92 -12.20 -14.48 -0.30
CA GLY A 92 -11.38 -14.03 0.82
C GLY A 92 -11.27 -12.51 0.94
N ILE A 93 -12.42 -11.82 1.03
CA ILE A 93 -12.52 -10.36 1.16
C ILE A 93 -11.87 -9.86 2.45
N ILE A 94 -10.87 -8.97 2.34
CA ILE A 94 -10.14 -8.37 3.47
C ILE A 94 -10.39 -6.85 3.52
N GLU A 95 -10.96 -6.40 4.63
CA GLU A 95 -11.14 -4.98 4.94
C GLU A 95 -9.84 -4.36 5.46
N THR A 96 -9.48 -3.20 4.89
CA THR A 96 -8.50 -2.27 5.48
C THR A 96 -9.13 -0.90 5.67
N ARG A 97 -8.80 -0.24 6.78
CA ARG A 97 -9.36 1.08 7.11
C ARG A 97 -8.23 2.07 7.31
N HIS A 98 -8.37 3.24 6.70
CA HIS A 98 -7.42 4.34 6.77
C HIS A 98 -8.15 5.58 7.29
N MET A 99 -7.95 5.87 8.58
CA MET A 99 -8.74 6.85 9.35
C MET A 99 -7.90 8.08 9.75
N GLN A 100 -6.95 8.47 8.90
CA GLN A 100 -6.02 9.54 9.24
C GLN A 100 -6.66 10.93 9.06
N PRO A 101 -6.28 11.95 9.87
CA PRO A 101 -6.91 13.26 9.83
C PRO A 101 -6.59 14.04 8.56
N GLY A 102 -7.31 15.14 8.29
CA GLY A 102 -7.01 16.05 7.18
C GLY A 102 -7.83 15.81 5.91
N GLY A 103 -8.89 15.00 6.00
CA GLY A 103 -9.91 14.86 4.96
C GLY A 103 -9.40 14.37 3.60
N SER A 104 -10.15 14.71 2.55
CA SER A 104 -9.79 14.40 1.17
C SER A 104 -8.45 15.02 0.77
N TRP A 105 -8.10 16.16 1.36
CA TRP A 105 -6.84 16.86 1.12
C TRP A 105 -5.63 16.02 1.52
N TYR A 106 -5.55 15.53 2.76
CA TYR A 106 -4.44 14.66 3.16
C TYR A 106 -4.53 13.29 2.48
N ALA A 107 -5.75 12.79 2.25
CA ALA A 107 -6.00 11.54 1.53
C ALA A 107 -5.37 11.53 0.12
N LEU A 108 -5.45 12.65 -0.61
CA LEU A 108 -4.84 12.84 -1.92
C LEU A 108 -3.33 12.54 -1.91
N PHE A 109 -2.58 13.08 -0.94
CA PHE A 109 -1.13 12.84 -0.86
C PHE A 109 -0.78 11.41 -0.45
N ARG A 110 -1.53 10.80 0.48
CA ARG A 110 -1.24 9.45 1.02
C ARG A 110 -1.68 8.29 0.10
N CYS A 111 -2.49 8.57 -0.92
CA CYS A 111 -2.93 7.55 -1.89
C CYS A 111 -1.98 7.41 -3.09
N ALA A 112 -1.00 8.30 -3.22
CA ALA A 112 -0.01 8.23 -4.29
C ALA A 112 0.93 7.04 -4.17
N ARG A 113 1.47 6.56 -5.30
CA ARG A 113 2.47 5.48 -5.31
C ARG A 113 3.78 5.90 -4.63
N GLY A 114 4.42 4.97 -3.91
CA GLY A 114 5.81 5.09 -3.46
C GLY A 114 6.02 5.91 -2.17
N GLN A 115 5.45 5.47 -1.05
CA GLN A 115 5.45 6.22 0.21
C GLN A 115 6.35 5.60 1.29
N ALA A 116 7.65 5.51 1.02
CA ALA A 116 8.60 4.73 1.84
C ALA A 116 8.63 5.11 3.34
N VAL A 117 8.40 6.38 3.70
CA VAL A 117 8.40 6.83 5.12
C VAL A 117 7.11 6.43 5.87
N TYR A 118 6.01 6.22 5.14
CA TYR A 118 4.66 6.08 5.71
C TYR A 118 4.22 4.64 5.83
N GLY A 119 4.95 3.68 5.27
CA GLY A 119 4.74 2.25 5.48
C GLY A 119 3.37 1.68 5.08
N GLU A 120 2.41 2.50 4.69
CA GLU A 120 1.08 2.10 4.27
C GLU A 120 1.03 2.05 2.74
N VAL A 121 0.70 0.88 2.21
CA VAL A 121 0.35 0.71 0.79
C VAL A 121 -1.18 0.74 0.69
N ILE A 122 -1.75 1.94 0.71
CA ILE A 122 -3.22 2.15 0.80
C ILE A 122 -3.93 1.61 -0.43
N CYS A 123 -3.58 2.09 -1.62
CA CYS A 123 -4.27 1.73 -2.86
C CYS A 123 -3.81 0.39 -3.46
N SER A 124 -3.35 -0.57 -2.64
CA SER A 124 -2.96 -1.90 -3.14
C SER A 124 -4.14 -2.81 -3.46
N GLY A 125 -5.35 -2.47 -3.01
CA GLY A 125 -6.56 -3.25 -3.23
C GLY A 125 -7.14 -3.16 -4.64
N HIS A 126 -8.42 -3.47 -4.76
CA HIS A 126 -9.14 -3.36 -6.03
C HIS A 126 -10.47 -2.60 -5.92
N LEU A 127 -10.96 -2.37 -4.70
CA LEU A 127 -12.11 -1.53 -4.44
C LEU A 127 -11.76 -0.47 -3.38
N ALA A 128 -11.89 0.80 -3.76
CA ALA A 128 -11.79 1.94 -2.86
C ALA A 128 -13.20 2.35 -2.41
N ILE A 129 -13.37 2.56 -1.11
CA ILE A 129 -14.57 3.17 -0.54
C ILE A 129 -14.13 4.47 0.13
N VAL A 130 -14.67 5.59 -0.35
CA VAL A 130 -14.21 6.93 0.04
C VAL A 130 -15.36 7.65 0.76
N ASP A 131 -15.18 7.89 2.06
CA ASP A 131 -16.09 8.63 2.92
C ASP A 131 -15.33 9.77 3.60
N MET A 132 -15.43 10.98 3.05
CA MET A 132 -14.72 12.17 3.58
C MET A 132 -15.67 13.16 4.26
N ALA A 133 -16.93 12.79 4.51
CA ALA A 133 -17.94 13.74 4.98
C ALA A 133 -17.58 14.37 6.33
N GLY A 134 -17.15 13.58 7.31
CA GLY A 134 -16.68 14.11 8.59
C GLY A 134 -15.25 14.66 8.51
N GLY A 135 -14.39 14.06 7.68
CA GLY A 135 -13.00 14.48 7.48
C GLY A 135 -12.83 15.85 6.81
N ASP A 136 -13.72 16.20 5.89
CA ASP A 136 -13.75 17.51 5.20
C ASP A 136 -14.67 18.52 5.90
N ARG A 137 -15.33 18.15 7.00
CA ARG A 137 -16.25 19.02 7.74
C ARG A 137 -15.55 20.32 8.16
N GLY A 138 -16.15 21.45 7.82
CA GLY A 138 -15.61 22.78 8.11
C GLY A 138 -14.49 23.24 7.18
N THR A 139 -14.11 22.43 6.18
CA THR A 139 -13.19 22.84 5.11
C THR A 139 -13.94 23.65 4.05
N ASP A 140 -13.26 24.63 3.47
CA ASP A 140 -13.78 25.40 2.34
C ASP A 140 -14.10 24.48 1.14
N LEU A 141 -15.33 24.58 0.63
CA LEU A 141 -15.85 23.71 -0.42
C LEU A 141 -15.06 23.84 -1.74
N GLU A 142 -14.47 25.01 -2.01
CA GLU A 142 -13.60 25.21 -3.16
C GLU A 142 -12.31 24.38 -3.05
N GLN A 143 -11.86 24.06 -1.84
CA GLN A 143 -10.71 23.19 -1.60
C GLN A 143 -11.12 21.73 -1.64
N VAL A 144 -12.27 21.40 -1.03
CA VAL A 144 -12.82 20.05 -1.01
C VAL A 144 -13.00 19.52 -2.43
N LYS A 145 -13.58 20.31 -3.35
CA LYS A 145 -13.83 19.85 -4.72
C LYS A 145 -12.54 19.45 -5.45
N LEU A 146 -11.46 20.23 -5.28
CA LEU A 146 -10.16 19.96 -5.92
C LEU A 146 -9.46 18.76 -5.27
N ALA A 147 -9.49 18.69 -3.94
CA ALA A 147 -8.86 17.62 -3.18
C ALA A 147 -9.55 16.26 -3.41
N LEU A 148 -10.87 16.22 -3.34
CA LEU A 148 -11.66 15.00 -3.54
C LEU A 148 -11.55 14.49 -4.98
N GLU A 149 -11.59 15.40 -5.96
CA GLU A 149 -11.33 15.02 -7.34
C GLU A 149 -9.90 14.47 -7.52
N GLY A 150 -8.90 15.19 -7.00
CA GLY A 150 -7.49 14.74 -7.03
C GLY A 150 -7.31 13.36 -6.42
N LEU A 151 -7.98 13.07 -5.29
CA LEU A 151 -7.97 11.76 -4.64
C LEU A 151 -8.56 10.66 -5.52
N VAL A 152 -9.74 10.88 -6.12
CA VAL A 152 -10.37 9.93 -7.05
C VAL A 152 -9.45 9.60 -8.22
N ARG A 153 -8.81 10.63 -8.78
CA ARG A 153 -7.85 10.49 -9.88
C ARG A 153 -6.61 9.71 -9.43
N GLN A 154 -6.05 10.02 -8.26
CA GLN A 154 -4.90 9.32 -7.69
C GLN A 154 -5.15 7.82 -7.48
N ILE A 155 -6.32 7.43 -6.96
CA ILE A 155 -6.68 6.01 -6.81
C ILE A 155 -6.64 5.28 -8.18
N THR A 156 -7.15 5.93 -9.23
CA THR A 156 -7.13 5.37 -10.59
C THR A 156 -5.72 5.36 -11.19
N LEU A 157 -4.93 6.42 -10.98
CA LEU A 157 -3.53 6.48 -11.40
C LEU A 157 -2.67 5.43 -10.70
N TYR A 158 -2.97 5.11 -9.44
CA TYR A 158 -2.30 4.06 -8.71
C TYR A 158 -2.52 2.70 -9.38
N ARG A 159 -3.72 2.40 -9.87
CA ARG A 159 -3.97 1.22 -10.72
C ARG A 159 -5.27 1.42 -11.50
N ALA A 160 -5.15 1.41 -12.82
CA ALA A 160 -6.25 1.71 -13.73
C ALA A 160 -7.41 0.71 -13.67
N THR A 161 -7.27 -0.42 -12.96
CA THR A 161 -8.35 -1.39 -12.77
C THR A 161 -9.10 -1.20 -11.44
N HIS A 162 -8.79 -0.19 -10.64
CA HIS A 162 -9.55 0.10 -9.43
C HIS A 162 -11.01 0.41 -9.76
N SER A 163 -11.89 -0.01 -8.86
CA SER A 163 -13.22 0.56 -8.72
C SER A 163 -13.23 1.48 -7.50
N THR A 164 -14.03 2.53 -7.53
CA THR A 164 -14.19 3.48 -6.43
C THR A 164 -15.67 3.71 -6.16
N ILE A 165 -16.08 3.72 -4.89
CA ILE A 165 -17.42 4.07 -4.42
C ILE A 165 -17.29 5.30 -3.53
N LEU A 166 -18.14 6.31 -3.73
CA LEU A 166 -18.26 7.43 -2.79
C LEU A 166 -19.36 7.16 -1.77
N VAL A 167 -19.09 7.39 -0.50
CA VAL A 167 -20.05 7.23 0.61
C VAL A 167 -20.14 8.55 1.37
N TYR A 168 -21.35 8.93 1.79
CA TYR A 168 -21.57 10.16 2.55
C TYR A 168 -22.28 9.86 3.87
N THR A 169 -21.59 10.01 4.99
CA THR A 169 -22.18 9.88 6.33
C THR A 169 -22.81 11.20 6.79
N LEU A 170 -23.84 11.11 7.64
CA LEU A 170 -24.62 12.26 8.13
C LEU A 170 -23.83 13.06 9.16
N THR A 171 -23.81 14.37 8.99
CA THR A 171 -23.41 15.34 10.02
C THR A 171 -24.61 16.21 10.40
N ASP A 172 -24.55 16.87 11.56
CA ASP A 172 -25.60 17.80 12.00
C ASP A 172 -25.84 18.93 10.98
N GLU A 173 -24.78 19.51 10.38
CA GLU A 173 -24.94 20.53 9.33
C GLU A 173 -25.70 20.01 8.12
N MET A 174 -25.32 18.83 7.62
CA MET A 174 -26.02 18.19 6.50
C MET A 174 -27.48 17.89 6.85
N PHE A 175 -27.75 17.48 8.08
CA PHE A 175 -29.11 17.22 8.53
C PHE A 175 -29.97 18.50 8.57
N ARG A 176 -29.41 19.64 8.99
CA ARG A 176 -30.11 20.94 8.94
C ARG A 176 -30.48 21.34 7.51
N ASP A 177 -29.59 21.10 6.54
CA ASP A 177 -29.87 21.33 5.12
C ASP A 177 -31.02 20.44 4.64
N PHE A 178 -30.98 19.13 4.95
CA PHE A 178 -32.06 18.21 4.58
C PHE A 178 -33.39 18.59 5.22
N ARG A 179 -33.39 18.99 6.49
CA ARG A 179 -34.59 19.49 7.20
C ARG A 179 -35.17 20.73 6.53
N ALA A 180 -34.32 21.56 5.92
CA ALA A 180 -34.73 22.73 5.14
C ALA A 180 -35.12 22.39 3.68
N GLY A 181 -35.20 21.11 3.32
CA GLY A 181 -35.53 20.64 1.96
C GLY A 181 -34.39 20.84 0.96
N LYS A 182 -33.15 21.03 1.42
CA LYS A 182 -31.97 21.29 0.58
C LYS A 182 -31.04 20.09 0.55
N THR A 183 -30.40 19.85 -0.59
CA THR A 183 -29.26 18.93 -0.67
C THR A 183 -28.01 19.63 -0.14
N PRO A 184 -27.28 19.05 0.83
CA PRO A 184 -26.06 19.64 1.36
C PRO A 184 -25.03 19.95 0.26
N PRO A 185 -24.39 21.14 0.25
CA PRO A 185 -23.44 21.52 -0.79
C PRO A 185 -22.27 20.55 -0.97
N TYR A 186 -21.75 19.97 0.11
CA TYR A 186 -20.72 18.92 0.06
C TYR A 186 -21.19 17.72 -0.77
N ILE A 187 -22.42 17.25 -0.55
CA ILE A 187 -22.99 16.11 -1.28
C ILE A 187 -23.18 16.46 -2.77
N GLN A 188 -23.55 17.71 -3.08
CA GLN A 188 -23.65 18.15 -4.48
C GLN A 188 -22.31 18.04 -5.22
N ILE A 189 -21.21 18.45 -4.57
CA ILE A 189 -19.85 18.33 -5.13
C ILE A 189 -19.48 16.85 -5.32
N CYS A 190 -19.74 16.01 -4.33
CA CYS A 190 -19.47 14.58 -4.44
C CYS A 190 -20.23 13.92 -5.59
N GLU A 191 -21.51 14.25 -5.76
CA GLU A 191 -22.33 13.71 -6.85
C GLU A 191 -21.87 14.22 -8.23
N GLN A 192 -21.44 15.49 -8.35
CA GLN A 192 -20.83 16.00 -9.58
C GLN A 192 -19.56 15.21 -9.96
N ILE A 193 -18.69 14.93 -8.99
CA ILE A 193 -17.50 14.10 -9.20
C ILE A 193 -17.92 12.66 -9.58
N ALA A 194 -18.87 12.07 -8.84
CA ALA A 194 -19.34 10.73 -9.12
C ALA A 194 -19.94 10.60 -10.53
N ASP A 195 -20.69 11.60 -10.99
CA ASP A 195 -21.27 11.66 -12.34
C ASP A 195 -20.22 11.79 -13.44
N HIS A 196 -19.20 12.62 -13.22
CA HIS A 196 -18.11 12.84 -14.18
C HIS A 196 -17.23 11.59 -14.36
N TYR A 197 -16.94 10.88 -13.27
CA TYR A 197 -16.10 9.68 -13.26
C TYR A 197 -16.89 8.36 -13.32
N LYS A 198 -18.22 8.43 -13.41
CA LYS A 198 -19.14 7.28 -13.43
C LYS A 198 -18.95 6.34 -12.23
N LEU A 199 -18.80 6.91 -11.03
CA LEU A 199 -18.59 6.18 -9.79
C LEU A 199 -19.91 5.88 -9.10
N PRO A 200 -20.15 4.66 -8.59
CA PRO A 200 -21.26 4.42 -7.68
C PRO A 200 -21.16 5.33 -6.46
N SER A 201 -22.30 5.81 -5.96
CA SER A 201 -22.38 6.59 -4.72
C SER A 201 -23.48 6.12 -3.80
N LEU A 202 -23.21 6.16 -2.49
CA LEU A 202 -24.13 5.80 -1.41
C LEU A 202 -24.25 6.96 -0.42
N ASN A 203 -25.40 7.62 -0.45
CA ASN A 203 -25.74 8.73 0.42
C ASN A 203 -26.42 8.22 1.71
N LEU A 204 -25.61 7.68 2.63
CA LEU A 204 -26.08 7.27 3.95
C LEU A 204 -26.71 8.45 4.71
N ALA A 205 -26.22 9.67 4.49
CA ALA A 205 -26.73 10.89 5.08
C ALA A 205 -28.20 11.13 4.72
N LYS A 206 -28.56 11.04 3.43
CA LYS A 206 -29.95 11.18 2.97
C LYS A 206 -30.85 10.10 3.54
N TYR A 207 -30.41 8.84 3.53
CA TYR A 207 -31.21 7.74 4.08
C TYR A 207 -31.50 7.93 5.56
N ALA A 208 -30.48 8.29 6.36
CA ALA A 208 -30.65 8.58 7.77
C ALA A 208 -31.53 9.82 8.01
N ALA A 209 -31.31 10.90 7.27
CA ALA A 209 -32.11 12.12 7.39
C ALA A 209 -33.60 11.86 7.10
N ASP A 210 -33.92 11.09 6.07
CA ASP A 210 -35.31 10.73 5.75
C ASP A 210 -35.98 9.95 6.88
N LYS A 211 -35.27 8.98 7.47
CA LYS A 211 -35.73 8.20 8.63
C LYS A 211 -35.99 9.09 9.86
N ILE A 212 -35.11 10.05 10.11
CA ILE A 212 -35.26 11.00 11.21
C ILE A 212 -36.44 11.96 10.97
N LEU A 213 -36.58 12.49 9.76
CA LEU A 213 -37.69 13.39 9.40
C LEU A 213 -39.05 12.67 9.38
N ALA A 214 -39.06 11.37 9.10
CA ALA A 214 -40.25 10.52 9.21
C ALA A 214 -40.61 10.14 10.66
N GLY A 215 -39.79 10.51 11.65
CA GLY A 215 -40.02 10.19 13.06
C GLY A 215 -39.73 8.73 13.43
N GLU A 216 -38.99 7.98 12.60
CA GLU A 216 -38.61 6.59 12.91
C GLU A 216 -37.50 6.51 13.97
N ILE A 217 -36.70 7.57 14.09
CA ILE A 217 -35.66 7.73 15.12
C ILE A 217 -35.38 9.22 15.36
N ASP A 218 -35.21 9.63 16.61
CA ASP A 218 -34.78 11.00 16.93
C ASP A 218 -33.28 11.20 16.60
N PHE A 219 -32.89 12.44 16.26
CA PHE A 219 -31.50 12.73 15.88
C PHE A 219 -30.49 12.40 17.00
N ASP A 220 -30.83 12.68 18.26
CA ASP A 220 -29.98 12.39 19.43
C ASP A 220 -29.79 10.88 19.65
N LYS A 221 -30.81 10.09 19.29
CA LYS A 221 -30.73 8.62 19.29
C LYS A 221 -29.93 8.10 18.09
N PHE A 222 -29.96 8.80 16.97
CA PHE A 222 -29.13 8.48 15.82
C PHE A 222 -27.65 8.77 16.09
N SER A 223 -27.31 9.98 16.57
CA SER A 223 -25.96 10.42 16.89
C SER A 223 -25.96 11.38 18.08
N ALA A 224 -25.17 11.07 19.10
CA ALA A 224 -25.08 11.88 20.31
C ALA A 224 -24.15 13.11 20.15
N ASP A 225 -23.16 13.02 19.25
CA ASP A 225 -22.17 14.07 18.99
C ASP A 225 -22.35 14.77 17.63
N GLY A 226 -23.40 14.40 16.89
CA GLY A 226 -23.74 14.94 15.58
C GLY A 226 -22.85 14.45 14.42
N ILE A 227 -21.98 13.46 14.66
CA ILE A 227 -21.07 12.88 13.65
C ILE A 227 -21.11 11.35 13.70
N ASN A 228 -20.80 10.78 14.86
CA ASN A 228 -20.65 9.35 15.04
C ASN A 228 -22.03 8.73 15.34
N PRO A 229 -22.46 7.71 14.58
CA PRO A 229 -23.72 7.06 14.85
C PRO A 229 -23.65 6.28 16.17
N THR A 230 -24.75 6.24 16.92
CA THR A 230 -24.95 5.23 17.96
C THR A 230 -25.21 3.86 17.32
N ASP A 231 -25.29 2.79 18.12
CA ASP A 231 -25.73 1.47 17.61
C ASP A 231 -27.08 1.53 16.88
N ALA A 232 -28.01 2.39 17.31
CA ALA A 232 -29.31 2.56 16.66
C ALA A 232 -29.14 3.25 15.29
N GLY A 233 -28.35 4.32 15.21
CA GLY A 233 -28.03 4.99 13.95
C GLY A 233 -27.25 4.09 12.98
N ALA A 234 -26.33 3.27 13.49
CA ALA A 234 -25.55 2.35 12.68
C ALA A 234 -26.40 1.23 12.05
N LYS A 235 -27.49 0.81 12.69
CA LYS A 235 -28.48 -0.10 12.09
C LYS A 235 -29.21 0.52 10.90
N ILE A 236 -29.54 1.82 10.98
CA ILE A 236 -30.11 2.56 9.85
C ILE A 236 -29.12 2.59 8.67
N TYR A 237 -27.84 2.83 8.92
CA TYR A 237 -26.81 2.69 7.89
C TYR A 237 -26.71 1.28 7.31
N ALA A 238 -26.79 0.24 8.15
CA ALA A 238 -26.72 -1.15 7.70
C ALA A 238 -27.81 -1.50 6.68
N GLU A 239 -29.03 -0.99 6.86
CA GLU A 239 -30.13 -1.18 5.90
C GLU A 239 -29.83 -0.57 4.53
N ALA A 240 -29.35 0.68 4.51
CA ALA A 240 -29.00 1.37 3.29
C ALA A 240 -27.84 0.68 2.55
N VAL A 241 -26.82 0.24 3.30
CA VAL A 241 -25.69 -0.52 2.76
C VAL A 241 -26.15 -1.81 2.09
N ALA A 242 -27.04 -2.58 2.74
CA ALA A 242 -27.56 -3.83 2.17
C ALA A 242 -28.31 -3.59 0.85
N LYS A 243 -29.22 -2.60 0.82
CA LYS A 243 -29.98 -2.22 -0.38
C LYS A 243 -29.05 -1.78 -1.52
N PHE A 244 -28.06 -0.95 -1.21
CA PHE A 244 -27.11 -0.46 -2.19
C PHE A 244 -26.24 -1.58 -2.77
N VAL A 245 -25.69 -2.46 -1.93
CA VAL A 245 -24.83 -3.56 -2.41
C VAL A 245 -25.64 -4.53 -3.26
N ASP A 246 -26.88 -4.87 -2.88
CA ASP A 246 -27.75 -5.72 -3.70
C ASP A 246 -28.01 -5.09 -5.09
N ALA A 247 -28.30 -3.78 -5.15
CA ALA A 247 -28.47 -3.07 -6.42
C ALA A 247 -27.16 -2.99 -7.24
N LEU A 248 -26.03 -2.75 -6.57
CA LEU A 248 -24.70 -2.66 -7.17
C LEU A 248 -24.29 -4.00 -7.81
N MET A 249 -24.62 -5.12 -7.17
CA MET A 249 -24.33 -6.46 -7.69
C MET A 249 -25.22 -6.85 -8.86
N ALA A 250 -26.46 -6.36 -8.90
CA ALA A 250 -27.41 -6.64 -9.98
C ALA A 250 -27.16 -5.82 -11.27
N ALA A 251 -26.42 -4.72 -11.19
CA ALA A 251 -26.33 -3.75 -12.29
C ALA A 251 -25.51 -4.21 -13.49
N ASN A 252 -24.46 -5.01 -13.29
CA ASN A 252 -23.58 -5.48 -14.36
C ASN A 252 -23.22 -6.95 -14.15
N PRO A 253 -23.11 -7.75 -15.23
CA PRO A 253 -22.54 -9.09 -15.14
C PRO A 253 -21.06 -9.02 -14.78
N VAL A 254 -20.55 -10.08 -14.15
CA VAL A 254 -19.11 -10.24 -13.90
C VAL A 254 -18.39 -10.37 -15.25
N PRO A 255 -17.40 -9.50 -15.56
CA PRO A 255 -16.70 -9.57 -16.84
C PRO A 255 -15.67 -10.71 -16.85
N ASP A 256 -15.29 -11.19 -18.04
CA ASP A 256 -14.27 -12.26 -18.19
C ASP A 256 -12.85 -11.81 -17.80
N LYS A 257 -12.58 -10.50 -17.85
CA LYS A 257 -11.29 -9.90 -17.50
C LYS A 257 -11.48 -8.45 -17.03
N PRO A 258 -10.58 -7.92 -16.18
CA PRO A 258 -10.69 -6.54 -15.73
C PRO A 258 -10.36 -5.57 -16.86
N ALA A 259 -11.12 -4.48 -16.94
CA ALA A 259 -10.92 -3.39 -17.90
C ALA A 259 -10.13 -2.24 -17.26
N ARG A 260 -9.25 -1.61 -18.04
CA ARG A 260 -8.57 -0.39 -17.62
C ARG A 260 -9.55 0.79 -17.72
N ARG A 261 -9.71 1.56 -16.64
CA ARG A 261 -10.38 2.86 -16.65
C ARG A 261 -9.44 3.91 -17.26
N VAL A 262 -9.99 4.72 -18.15
CA VAL A 262 -9.32 5.91 -18.71
C VAL A 262 -9.84 7.11 -17.96
N LEU A 263 -8.95 7.93 -17.42
CA LEU A 263 -9.36 9.15 -16.74
C LEU A 263 -9.79 10.21 -17.77
N PRO A 264 -11.00 10.80 -17.65
CA PRO A 264 -11.35 12.00 -18.41
C PRO A 264 -10.46 13.18 -17.99
N LYS A 265 -10.56 14.30 -18.72
CA LYS A 265 -10.03 15.58 -18.24
C LYS A 265 -10.62 15.87 -16.85
N PRO A 266 -9.90 16.57 -15.96
CA PRO A 266 -10.48 17.02 -14.70
C PRO A 266 -11.79 17.80 -14.93
N LEU A 267 -12.77 17.56 -14.07
CA LEU A 267 -14.02 18.29 -13.97
C LEU A 267 -13.75 19.74 -13.54
N PHE A 268 -12.87 19.92 -12.54
CA PHE A 268 -12.41 21.23 -12.12
C PHE A 268 -11.03 21.49 -12.69
N GLU A 269 -10.89 22.56 -13.47
CA GLU A 269 -9.66 22.88 -14.22
C GLU A 269 -8.42 23.00 -13.30
N GLN A 270 -8.61 23.49 -12.08
CA GLN A 270 -7.56 23.70 -11.09
C GLN A 270 -7.13 22.41 -10.36
N THR A 271 -7.78 21.26 -10.60
CA THR A 271 -7.43 20.01 -9.93
C THR A 271 -6.01 19.58 -10.27
N ASP A 272 -5.19 19.40 -9.23
CA ASP A 272 -3.85 18.81 -9.34
C ASP A 272 -3.86 17.41 -8.71
N ASP A 273 -3.78 16.41 -9.57
CA ASP A 273 -3.71 15.00 -9.20
C ASP A 273 -2.26 14.52 -9.04
N ARG A 274 -1.30 15.42 -8.84
CA ARG A 274 0.13 15.10 -8.61
C ARG A 274 0.51 15.09 -7.13
N GLY A 275 -0.46 14.88 -6.24
CA GLY A 275 -0.25 14.72 -4.81
C GLY A 275 0.74 13.60 -4.50
N ARG A 276 1.71 13.87 -3.63
CA ARG A 276 2.70 12.91 -3.14
C ARG A 276 3.25 13.36 -1.80
N ILE A 277 3.78 12.41 -1.04
CA ILE A 277 4.59 12.74 0.13
C ILE A 277 6.08 12.61 -0.23
N VAL A 278 6.81 13.71 -0.13
CA VAL A 278 8.27 13.73 -0.30
C VAL A 278 8.91 13.39 1.04
N ALA A 279 9.64 12.28 1.06
CA ALA A 279 10.38 11.83 2.23
C ALA A 279 11.40 12.90 2.66
N TYR A 280 11.59 13.10 3.97
CA TYR A 280 12.64 14.00 4.46
C TYR A 280 14.05 13.56 4.08
N GLU A 281 14.20 12.30 3.69
CA GLU A 281 15.46 11.69 3.25
C GLU A 281 15.72 11.84 1.75
N ASP A 282 14.72 12.31 1.00
CA ASP A 282 14.87 12.51 -0.42
C ASP A 282 16.07 13.42 -0.67
N PRO A 283 17.00 13.07 -1.58
CA PRO A 283 18.17 13.90 -1.83
C PRO A 283 17.84 15.32 -2.33
N ALA A 284 16.61 15.66 -2.69
CA ALA A 284 16.20 17.04 -2.96
C ALA A 284 15.96 17.87 -1.68
N VAL A 285 15.72 17.21 -0.54
CA VAL A 285 15.53 17.87 0.76
C VAL A 285 16.90 18.21 1.34
N ARG A 286 17.14 19.51 1.57
CA ARG A 286 18.38 20.02 2.17
C ARG A 286 18.14 20.31 3.63
N THR A 287 19.01 19.82 4.50
CA THR A 287 18.94 20.07 5.95
C THR A 287 20.10 20.94 6.41
N SER A 288 19.89 21.72 7.47
CA SER A 288 20.93 22.45 8.20
C SER A 288 20.64 22.37 9.70
N GLY A 289 21.70 22.32 10.51
CA GLY A 289 21.59 22.02 11.94
C GLY A 289 21.59 20.52 12.23
N GLN A 290 21.43 20.18 13.51
CA GLN A 290 21.47 18.84 14.06
C GLN A 290 20.12 18.15 13.87
N TRP A 291 20.12 17.14 13.02
CA TRP A 291 18.96 16.28 12.79
C TRP A 291 19.32 14.82 13.06
N ARG A 292 18.42 14.13 13.76
CA ARG A 292 18.47 12.69 13.96
C ARG A 292 17.50 12.02 12.99
N ASN A 293 18.05 11.36 11.98
CA ASN A 293 17.28 10.61 11.00
C ASN A 293 16.84 9.24 11.56
N GLY A 294 15.76 8.67 11.04
CA GLY A 294 15.37 7.28 11.29
C GLY A 294 14.98 6.98 12.72
N GLN A 295 14.36 7.93 13.42
CA GLN A 295 13.91 7.76 14.80
C GLN A 295 12.55 7.05 14.84
N GLU A 296 12.28 6.28 15.89
CA GLU A 296 11.01 5.58 16.04
C GLU A 296 9.84 6.56 16.15
N SER A 297 8.71 6.21 15.52
CA SER A 297 7.47 6.97 15.66
C SER A 297 6.64 6.42 16.81
N PRO A 298 6.12 7.26 17.72
CA PRO A 298 5.23 6.80 18.79
C PRO A 298 3.82 6.43 18.29
N ILE A 299 3.46 6.79 17.05
CA ILE A 299 2.18 6.44 16.42
C ILE A 299 2.38 5.95 14.98
N ARG A 300 1.42 5.17 14.50
CA ARG A 300 1.28 4.87 13.06
C ARG A 300 0.73 6.10 12.31
N PRO A 301 0.96 6.23 10.99
CA PRO A 301 1.53 5.23 10.06
C PRO A 301 3.06 5.31 9.91
N PHE A 302 3.69 6.36 10.42
CA PHE A 302 5.13 6.57 10.28
C PHE A 302 5.95 5.37 10.74
N ARG A 303 6.83 4.88 9.86
CA ARG A 303 7.83 3.87 10.24
C ARG A 303 9.02 4.50 10.94
N HIS A 304 9.31 5.75 10.61
CA HIS A 304 10.39 6.52 11.20
C HIS A 304 10.18 8.02 10.98
N LEU A 305 10.84 8.83 11.80
CA LEU A 305 10.73 10.29 11.82
C LEU A 305 12.11 10.94 11.77
N LEU A 306 12.14 12.16 11.23
CA LEU A 306 13.27 13.07 11.35
C LEU A 306 13.07 13.91 12.61
N VAL A 307 14.06 13.94 13.52
CA VAL A 307 13.90 14.58 14.82
C VAL A 307 14.99 15.61 15.08
N SER A 308 14.61 16.77 15.62
CA SER A 308 15.56 17.76 16.15
C SER A 308 14.96 18.51 17.34
N ASP A 309 15.82 18.88 18.26
CA ASP A 309 15.59 19.75 19.42
C ASP A 309 16.44 21.04 19.35
N GLU A 310 17.17 21.23 18.24
CA GLU A 310 17.97 22.43 18.02
C GLU A 310 17.12 23.54 17.38
N LYS A 311 16.94 24.65 18.12
CA LYS A 311 16.34 25.86 17.57
C LYS A 311 17.15 26.36 16.37
N GLY A 312 16.47 26.64 15.25
CA GLY A 312 17.10 27.08 14.01
C GLY A 312 17.49 25.96 13.05
N ALA A 313 17.49 24.68 13.48
CA ALA A 313 17.60 23.56 12.56
C ALA A 313 16.51 23.66 11.49
N SER A 314 16.86 23.44 10.22
CA SER A 314 15.99 23.75 9.08
C SER A 314 16.01 22.70 7.98
N LEU A 315 14.94 22.69 7.20
CA LEU A 315 14.79 21.95 5.95
C LEU A 315 14.42 22.91 4.82
N ARG A 316 14.92 22.63 3.62
CA ARG A 316 14.52 23.30 2.38
C ARG A 316 14.20 22.29 1.30
N LEU A 317 13.20 22.60 0.48
CA LEU A 317 12.84 21.82 -0.68
C LEU A 317 12.49 22.74 -1.85
N ARG A 318 13.12 22.50 -3.00
CA ARG A 318 12.72 23.10 -4.28
C ARG A 318 11.82 22.14 -5.05
N PHE A 319 10.76 22.68 -5.64
CA PHE A 319 9.74 21.88 -6.32
C PHE A 319 9.06 22.66 -7.44
N LYS A 320 8.34 21.95 -8.32
CA LYS A 320 7.35 22.51 -9.24
C LYS A 320 5.98 22.02 -8.85
N GLY A 321 5.01 22.89 -8.61
CA GLY A 321 3.71 22.44 -8.13
C GLY A 321 2.78 23.55 -7.66
N SER A 322 1.52 23.17 -7.46
CA SER A 322 0.44 24.07 -7.07
C SER A 322 0.29 24.25 -5.56
N GLU A 323 0.85 23.32 -4.77
CA GLU A 323 0.73 23.35 -3.32
C GLU A 323 1.87 22.58 -2.65
N ILE A 324 2.30 23.11 -1.50
CA ILE A 324 3.27 22.51 -0.59
C ILE A 324 2.74 22.55 0.85
N GLY A 325 2.92 21.44 1.55
CA GLY A 325 2.55 21.23 2.92
C GLY A 325 3.61 20.45 3.68
N LEU A 326 3.34 20.22 4.96
CA LEU A 326 4.15 19.41 5.85
C LEU A 326 3.22 18.40 6.52
N VAL A 327 3.75 17.22 6.82
CA VAL A 327 3.14 16.37 7.83
C VAL A 327 4.19 16.06 8.90
N ASP A 328 3.86 16.43 10.11
CA ASP A 328 4.67 16.24 11.30
C ASP A 328 3.90 15.47 12.37
N LEU A 329 4.61 15.17 13.45
CA LEU A 329 4.05 14.59 14.65
C LEU A 329 4.20 15.59 15.79
N VAL A 330 3.07 15.90 16.40
CA VAL A 330 2.97 16.81 17.54
C VAL A 330 2.61 16.03 18.80
N ASP A 331 3.22 16.42 19.91
CA ASP A 331 3.07 15.87 21.26
C ASP A 331 3.33 16.98 22.29
N LYS A 332 3.25 16.67 23.59
CA LYS A 332 3.39 17.60 24.71
C LYS A 332 4.69 18.42 24.69
N ASP A 333 5.77 17.85 24.17
CA ASP A 333 7.10 18.45 24.11
C ASP A 333 7.37 19.20 22.79
N SER A 334 6.36 19.37 21.93
CA SER A 334 6.60 19.86 20.58
C SER A 334 7.04 21.32 20.53
N ALA A 335 8.07 21.58 19.74
CA ALA A 335 8.46 22.94 19.39
C ALA A 335 7.56 23.52 18.29
N ALA A 336 7.41 24.85 18.30
CA ALA A 336 6.84 25.58 17.19
C ALA A 336 7.80 25.55 15.98
N LEU A 337 7.22 25.59 14.80
CA LEU A 337 7.92 25.74 13.53
C LEU A 337 7.70 27.14 12.97
N GLU A 338 8.58 27.56 12.07
CA GLU A 338 8.35 28.67 11.15
C GLU A 338 8.61 28.21 9.73
N TYR A 339 7.88 28.75 8.77
CA TYR A 339 8.05 28.42 7.36
C TYR A 339 7.99 29.66 6.46
N SER A 340 8.63 29.56 5.30
CA SER A 340 8.62 30.57 4.24
C SER A 340 8.46 29.84 2.90
N VAL A 341 7.61 30.38 2.03
CA VAL A 341 7.44 29.91 0.64
C VAL A 341 7.89 31.06 -0.26
N ASP A 342 8.76 30.74 -1.22
CA ASP A 342 9.32 31.68 -2.20
C ASP A 342 9.96 32.93 -1.58
N GLY A 343 10.63 32.75 -0.43
CA GLY A 343 11.33 33.83 0.27
C GLY A 343 10.42 34.90 0.89
N GLN A 344 9.10 34.66 0.94
CA GLN A 344 8.18 35.52 1.69
C GLN A 344 8.50 35.51 3.19
N GLY A 345 7.97 36.47 3.94
CA GLY A 345 8.18 36.56 5.39
C GLY A 345 7.84 35.25 6.13
N TRP A 346 8.62 34.93 7.16
CA TRP A 346 8.43 33.72 7.97
C TRP A 346 7.07 33.73 8.67
N LYS A 347 6.28 32.68 8.43
CA LYS A 347 5.00 32.43 9.09
C LYS A 347 5.19 31.42 10.21
N LYS A 348 4.62 31.71 11.38
CA LYS A 348 4.67 30.81 12.53
C LYS A 348 3.66 29.69 12.40
N LEU A 349 4.10 28.45 12.61
CA LEU A 349 3.28 27.26 12.80
C LEU A 349 3.40 26.83 14.27
N PRO A 350 2.44 27.20 15.13
CA PRO A 350 2.56 26.96 16.57
C PRO A 350 2.56 25.47 16.90
N ALA A 351 3.21 25.11 18.01
CA ALA A 351 2.94 23.81 18.64
C ALA A 351 1.50 23.80 19.17
N PRO A 352 0.72 22.71 18.99
CA PRO A 352 -0.62 22.63 19.55
C PRO A 352 -0.57 22.75 21.08
N ALA A 353 -1.47 23.57 21.64
CA ALA A 353 -1.62 23.68 23.09
C ALA A 353 -2.38 22.46 23.64
N ASN A 354 -2.06 22.03 24.86
CA ASN A 354 -2.79 21.00 25.62
C ASN A 354 -2.92 19.65 24.92
N GLN A 355 -1.91 19.24 24.15
CA GLN A 355 -1.92 17.96 23.45
C GLN A 355 -1.93 16.78 24.45
N ALA A 356 -2.96 15.92 24.40
CA ALA A 356 -3.12 14.80 25.33
C ALA A 356 -2.06 13.69 25.12
N GLY A 357 -1.61 13.53 23.88
CA GLY A 357 -0.60 12.58 23.45
C GLY A 357 -0.26 12.75 21.96
N PRO A 358 0.62 11.91 21.41
CA PRO A 358 1.15 12.08 20.07
C PRO A 358 0.05 12.05 19.00
N MET A 359 0.09 12.99 18.07
CA MET A 359 -0.88 13.15 16.99
C MET A 359 -0.18 13.50 15.69
N LEU A 360 -0.67 12.92 14.59
CA LEU A 360 -0.24 13.27 13.24
C LEU A 360 -0.91 14.58 12.83
N ARG A 361 -0.12 15.54 12.33
CA ARG A 361 -0.63 16.84 11.86
C ARG A 361 -0.22 17.08 10.42
N PRO A 362 -1.13 16.89 9.45
CA PRO A 362 -0.93 17.34 8.08
C PRO A 362 -1.35 18.81 7.99
N VAL A 363 -0.51 19.66 7.40
CA VAL A 363 -0.75 21.11 7.33
C VAL A 363 -0.29 21.67 6.00
N SER A 364 -1.12 22.51 5.39
CA SER A 364 -0.74 23.26 4.19
C SER A 364 0.15 24.43 4.56
N LEU A 365 1.25 24.62 3.83
CA LEU A 365 2.18 25.75 4.02
C LEU A 365 2.03 26.79 2.90
N GLY A 366 1.63 26.39 1.69
CA GLY A 366 1.36 27.29 0.57
C GLY A 366 0.47 26.64 -0.47
N ARG A 367 -0.53 27.38 -0.97
CA ARG A 367 -1.54 26.93 -1.95
C ARG A 367 -1.69 27.95 -3.06
N GLY A 368 -2.27 27.52 -4.18
CA GLY A 368 -2.52 28.40 -5.33
C GLY A 368 -1.22 28.87 -5.98
N LEU A 369 -0.15 28.09 -5.81
CA LEU A 369 1.14 28.35 -6.44
C LEU A 369 1.04 28.07 -7.94
N GLY A 370 1.98 28.62 -8.72
CA GLY A 370 2.04 28.40 -10.15
C GLY A 370 2.29 26.91 -10.42
N ARG A 371 1.31 26.21 -11.01
CA ARG A 371 1.36 24.75 -11.21
C ARG A 371 2.65 24.24 -11.90
N GLU A 372 3.16 25.05 -12.83
CA GLU A 372 4.39 24.80 -13.61
C GLU A 372 5.57 25.68 -13.18
N GLY A 373 5.36 26.55 -12.19
CA GLY A 373 6.36 27.43 -11.61
C GLY A 373 7.34 26.67 -10.71
N GLU A 374 8.56 27.20 -10.60
CA GLU A 374 9.54 26.73 -9.63
C GLU A 374 9.37 27.47 -8.31
N HIS A 375 9.36 26.71 -7.22
CA HIS A 375 9.09 27.20 -5.88
C HIS A 375 10.11 26.63 -4.89
N GLU A 376 10.31 27.34 -3.77
CA GLU A 376 11.08 26.84 -2.64
C GLU A 376 10.29 26.98 -1.34
N VAL A 377 10.24 25.92 -0.54
CA VAL A 377 9.79 25.99 0.85
C VAL A 377 11.00 25.87 1.79
N ALA A 378 11.02 26.70 2.83
CA ALA A 378 11.95 26.59 3.95
C ALA A 378 11.15 26.43 5.25
N VAL A 379 11.55 25.49 6.10
CA VAL A 379 10.95 25.23 7.41
C VAL A 379 12.06 25.19 8.47
N ARG A 380 11.86 25.78 9.64
CA ARG A 380 12.84 25.76 10.75
C ARG A 380 12.20 25.62 12.12
N VAL A 381 12.96 25.05 13.06
CA VAL A 381 12.59 24.99 14.48
C VAL A 381 12.62 26.40 15.08
N ALA A 382 11.48 26.87 15.61
CA ALA A 382 11.30 28.26 16.04
C ALA A 382 11.34 28.45 17.56
N SER A 383 11.02 27.41 18.35
CA SER A 383 11.05 27.45 19.82
C SER A 383 11.82 26.28 20.42
N ALA A 384 12.02 26.31 21.74
CA ALA A 384 12.46 25.13 22.48
C ALA A 384 11.41 24.01 22.38
N GLY A 385 11.86 22.76 22.51
CA GLY A 385 11.07 21.55 22.36
C GLY A 385 11.56 20.67 21.22
N THR A 386 10.81 19.61 20.91
CA THR A 386 11.16 18.62 19.88
C THR A 386 10.33 18.83 18.63
N VAL A 387 10.95 18.78 17.45
CA VAL A 387 10.28 18.68 16.16
C VAL A 387 10.43 17.26 15.63
N ARG A 388 9.33 16.70 15.10
CA ARG A 388 9.30 15.35 14.51
C ARG A 388 8.65 15.40 13.13
N ILE A 389 9.44 15.32 12.07
CA ILE A 389 8.97 15.49 10.69
C ILE A 389 8.81 14.13 10.00
N GLY A 390 7.66 13.98 9.34
CA GLY A 390 7.35 12.86 8.48
C GLY A 390 7.73 13.08 7.02
N GLY A 391 7.54 14.30 6.51
CA GLY A 391 7.87 14.67 5.14
C GLY A 391 7.04 15.86 4.64
N PHE A 392 7.30 16.26 3.40
CA PHE A 392 6.55 17.32 2.73
C PHE A 392 5.38 16.77 1.93
N LEU A 393 4.24 17.45 1.97
CA LEU A 393 3.06 17.14 1.16
C LEU A 393 3.12 18.00 -0.10
N LEU A 394 3.26 17.41 -1.28
CA LEU A 394 3.49 18.16 -2.52
C LEU A 394 2.45 17.77 -3.57
N ASN A 395 1.73 18.75 -4.12
CA ASN A 395 0.99 18.62 -5.36
C ASN A 395 1.88 19.09 -6.50
N GLY A 396 2.66 18.18 -7.07
CA GLY A 396 3.67 18.53 -8.05
C GLY A 396 4.82 17.53 -8.15
N THR A 397 6.00 18.05 -8.52
CA THR A 397 7.20 17.28 -8.81
C THR A 397 8.44 17.92 -8.18
N ILE A 398 9.46 17.10 -7.99
CA ILE A 398 10.82 17.52 -7.63
C ILE A 398 11.77 16.94 -8.66
N ALA A 399 12.96 17.52 -8.79
CA ALA A 399 14.01 16.94 -9.62
C ALA A 399 14.39 15.54 -9.11
N ASP A 400 14.47 14.55 -10.01
CA ASP A 400 15.03 13.25 -9.67
C ASP A 400 16.55 13.38 -9.55
N ALA A 401 17.07 13.38 -8.33
CA ALA A 401 18.51 13.44 -8.05
C ALA A 401 19.29 12.25 -8.64
N ASN A 402 18.59 11.17 -9.00
CA ASN A 402 19.16 9.97 -9.62
C ASN A 402 18.93 9.91 -11.14
N ALA A 403 18.42 10.99 -11.75
CA ALA A 403 18.24 11.05 -13.20
C ALA A 403 19.57 10.80 -13.91
N GLY A 404 19.55 9.95 -14.94
CA GLY A 404 20.75 9.56 -15.70
C GLY A 404 21.64 8.50 -15.05
N LEU A 405 21.47 8.18 -13.76
CA LEU A 405 22.22 7.10 -13.11
C LEU A 405 21.72 5.73 -13.56
N ASN A 406 22.64 4.85 -13.94
CA ASN A 406 22.34 3.43 -14.15
C ASN A 406 22.09 2.70 -12.82
N THR A 407 21.62 1.45 -12.88
CA THR A 407 21.25 0.67 -11.69
C THR A 407 22.40 0.54 -10.68
N LEU A 408 23.63 0.28 -11.14
CA LEU A 408 24.81 0.14 -10.27
C LEU A 408 25.14 1.47 -9.57
N GLN A 409 25.09 2.59 -10.30
CA GLN A 409 25.30 3.92 -9.74
C GLN A 409 24.22 4.29 -8.71
N ARG A 410 22.96 3.89 -8.92
CA ARG A 410 21.85 4.14 -7.99
C ARG A 410 22.02 3.39 -6.66
N ILE A 411 22.45 2.13 -6.71
CA ILE A 411 22.70 1.34 -5.49
C ILE A 411 23.95 1.84 -4.74
N ASP A 412 24.97 2.33 -5.44
CA ASP A 412 26.12 2.99 -4.82
C ASP A 412 25.74 4.32 -4.16
N ALA A 413 24.95 5.16 -4.84
CA ALA A 413 24.48 6.43 -4.27
C ALA A 413 23.64 6.22 -3.01
N THR A 414 22.79 5.19 -2.99
CA THR A 414 22.03 4.80 -1.79
C THR A 414 22.97 4.37 -0.66
N TYR A 415 23.96 3.53 -0.97
CA TYR A 415 24.89 3.01 0.03
C TYR A 415 25.87 4.07 0.57
N ALA A 416 26.22 5.09 -0.23
CA ALA A 416 27.09 6.18 0.20
C ALA A 416 26.51 7.01 1.36
N GLY A 417 25.18 7.02 1.53
CA GLY A 417 24.49 7.65 2.66
C GLY A 417 24.27 6.72 3.86
N MET A 418 24.91 5.54 3.88
CA MET A 418 24.77 4.53 4.92
C MET A 418 26.12 4.25 5.59
N ASP A 419 26.08 3.72 6.81
CA ASP A 419 27.30 3.25 7.48
C ASP A 419 27.92 2.07 6.72
N PRO A 420 29.26 1.94 6.69
CA PRO A 420 29.91 0.83 6.02
C PRO A 420 29.63 -0.50 6.75
N ILE A 421 29.55 -1.59 5.98
CA ILE A 421 29.37 -2.93 6.55
C ILE A 421 30.73 -3.45 7.00
N THR A 422 30.82 -3.87 8.27
CA THR A 422 32.04 -4.39 8.90
C THR A 422 32.10 -5.92 8.94
N TYR A 423 31.15 -6.60 8.28
CA TYR A 423 31.07 -8.06 8.19
C TYR A 423 32.34 -8.67 7.57
N LYS A 424 32.85 -9.73 8.20
CA LYS A 424 33.93 -10.56 7.65
C LYS A 424 33.39 -11.94 7.31
N PRO A 425 33.53 -12.40 6.05
CA PRO A 425 32.98 -13.69 5.66
C PRO A 425 33.85 -14.85 6.19
N PRO A 426 33.25 -16.01 6.53
CA PRO A 426 34.00 -17.13 7.08
C PRO A 426 35.01 -17.68 6.05
N ALA A 427 36.15 -18.15 6.55
CA ALA A 427 37.13 -18.87 5.72
C ALA A 427 36.51 -20.18 5.18
N GLY A 428 36.94 -20.61 3.98
CA GLY A 428 36.46 -21.87 3.40
C GLY A 428 35.01 -21.88 2.93
N ARG A 429 34.29 -20.75 2.94
CA ARG A 429 32.87 -20.63 2.51
C ARG A 429 32.56 -21.15 1.10
N PHE A 430 33.56 -21.23 0.23
CA PHE A 430 33.43 -21.76 -1.14
C PHE A 430 33.69 -23.26 -1.27
N ALA A 431 33.99 -23.98 -0.17
CA ALA A 431 34.34 -25.41 -0.21
C ALA A 431 33.29 -26.29 -0.90
N ASN A 432 32.01 -25.93 -0.77
CA ASN A 432 30.89 -26.64 -1.39
C ASN A 432 30.36 -25.99 -2.70
N ILE A 433 30.98 -24.90 -3.15
CA ILE A 433 30.69 -24.25 -4.44
C ILE A 433 31.97 -23.92 -5.27
N PRO A 434 32.93 -24.87 -5.39
CA PRO A 434 34.22 -24.60 -6.03
C PRO A 434 34.12 -24.18 -7.50
N LYS A 435 33.13 -24.67 -8.26
CA LYS A 435 32.95 -24.32 -9.68
C LYS A 435 32.42 -22.90 -9.84
N THR A 436 31.53 -22.48 -8.96
CA THR A 436 31.06 -21.09 -8.88
C THR A 436 32.23 -20.16 -8.59
N ALA A 437 33.05 -20.49 -7.60
CA ALA A 437 34.24 -19.69 -7.27
C ALA A 437 35.24 -19.62 -8.44
N ALA A 438 35.51 -20.76 -9.10
CA ALA A 438 36.35 -20.81 -10.29
C ALA A 438 35.80 -19.93 -11.43
N ARG A 439 34.50 -20.04 -11.76
CA ARG A 439 33.87 -19.21 -12.79
C ARG A 439 33.90 -17.72 -12.48
N LEU A 440 33.73 -17.32 -11.22
CA LEU A 440 33.84 -15.92 -10.81
C LEU A 440 35.27 -15.40 -11.06
N ARG A 441 36.29 -16.15 -10.68
CA ARG A 441 37.70 -15.77 -10.90
C ARG A 441 38.14 -15.78 -12.36
N GLU A 442 37.88 -16.89 -13.03
CA GLU A 442 38.45 -17.22 -14.34
C GLU A 442 37.62 -16.59 -15.47
N GLY A 443 36.34 -16.33 -15.22
CA GLY A 443 35.38 -15.78 -16.16
C GLY A 443 34.46 -16.83 -16.78
N GLY A 444 33.61 -16.37 -17.70
CA GLY A 444 32.56 -17.18 -18.32
C GLY A 444 31.17 -16.73 -17.91
N GLU A 445 30.17 -17.59 -18.09
CA GLU A 445 28.78 -17.32 -17.69
C GLU A 445 28.44 -18.12 -16.44
N LEU A 446 27.92 -17.44 -15.41
CA LEU A 446 27.40 -18.05 -14.18
C LEU A 446 25.89 -17.87 -14.14
N ARG A 447 25.15 -18.96 -14.29
CA ARG A 447 23.70 -18.94 -14.26
C ARG A 447 23.18 -19.27 -12.87
N MET A 448 22.60 -18.27 -12.22
CA MET A 448 22.19 -18.31 -10.82
C MET A 448 20.67 -18.24 -10.70
N VAL A 449 20.04 -19.26 -10.10
CA VAL A 449 18.60 -19.27 -9.80
C VAL A 449 18.38 -18.97 -8.33
N LEU A 450 17.60 -17.93 -8.02
CA LEU A 450 17.17 -17.58 -6.68
C LEU A 450 15.77 -18.13 -6.45
N LEU A 451 15.65 -19.12 -5.57
CA LEU A 451 14.39 -19.79 -5.22
C LEU A 451 13.91 -19.32 -3.84
N GLY A 452 12.64 -18.91 -3.75
CA GLY A 452 12.01 -18.59 -2.47
C GLY A 452 10.74 -17.76 -2.59
N ASP A 453 10.49 -16.93 -1.58
CA ASP A 453 9.36 -16.04 -1.46
C ASP A 453 9.71 -14.59 -1.84
N SER A 454 8.88 -13.63 -1.41
CA SER A 454 9.10 -12.21 -1.68
C SER A 454 10.37 -11.64 -1.02
N ILE A 455 10.92 -12.28 0.02
CA ILE A 455 12.20 -11.87 0.63
C ILE A 455 13.37 -12.21 -0.29
N MET A 456 13.30 -13.34 -0.98
CA MET A 456 14.22 -13.64 -2.09
C MET A 456 13.99 -12.69 -3.28
N GLY A 457 12.78 -12.16 -3.44
CA GLY A 457 12.49 -11.02 -4.31
C GLY A 457 13.28 -9.76 -3.96
N ASN A 458 13.29 -9.34 -2.70
CA ASN A 458 14.13 -8.22 -2.27
C ASN A 458 15.63 -8.54 -2.34
N THR A 459 16.03 -9.78 -2.03
CA THR A 459 17.42 -10.26 -2.16
C THR A 459 17.88 -10.13 -3.61
N SER A 460 17.06 -10.55 -4.57
CA SER A 460 17.31 -10.33 -5.99
C SER A 460 17.34 -8.85 -6.34
N ALA A 461 16.36 -8.07 -5.89
CA ALA A 461 16.25 -6.63 -6.16
C ALA A 461 17.36 -5.78 -5.52
N SER A 462 18.17 -6.34 -4.61
CA SER A 462 19.38 -5.68 -4.07
C SER A 462 20.47 -5.42 -5.11
N GLN A 463 20.39 -6.10 -6.27
CA GLN A 463 21.33 -6.00 -7.38
C GLN A 463 22.77 -6.44 -7.01
N PHE A 464 22.91 -7.39 -6.08
CA PHE A 464 24.22 -7.94 -5.69
C PHE A 464 25.00 -8.58 -6.85
N ASP A 465 24.31 -9.06 -7.89
CA ASP A 465 24.92 -9.55 -9.13
C ASP A 465 25.69 -8.46 -9.88
N LEU A 466 25.23 -7.21 -9.87
CA LEU A 466 25.98 -6.09 -10.45
C LEU A 466 27.24 -5.78 -9.63
N LEU A 467 27.17 -5.93 -8.30
CA LEU A 467 28.34 -5.78 -7.42
C LEU A 467 29.36 -6.90 -7.68
N MET A 468 28.87 -8.14 -7.81
CA MET A 468 29.70 -9.28 -8.19
C MET A 468 30.35 -9.09 -9.55
N MET A 469 29.60 -8.67 -10.58
CA MET A 469 30.17 -8.42 -11.92
C MET A 469 31.14 -7.24 -11.93
N ARG A 470 30.96 -6.22 -11.08
CA ARG A 470 31.96 -5.17 -10.88
C ARG A 470 33.26 -5.74 -10.31
N ARG A 471 33.18 -6.67 -9.36
CA ARG A 471 34.33 -7.32 -8.72
C ARG A 471 35.01 -8.36 -9.62
N TYR A 472 34.19 -9.09 -10.38
CA TYR A 472 34.58 -10.18 -11.27
C TYR A 472 34.21 -9.84 -12.72
N PRO A 473 34.88 -8.86 -13.35
CA PRO A 473 34.46 -8.31 -14.65
C PRO A 473 34.55 -9.31 -15.81
N LYS A 474 35.26 -10.44 -15.61
CA LYS A 474 35.36 -11.52 -16.60
C LYS A 474 34.18 -12.50 -16.53
N CYS A 475 33.39 -12.46 -15.46
CA CYS A 475 32.27 -13.35 -15.24
C CYS A 475 30.94 -12.62 -15.48
N LYS A 476 30.13 -13.15 -16.38
CA LYS A 476 28.77 -12.68 -16.62
C LYS A 476 27.80 -13.46 -15.73
N VAL A 477 27.16 -12.77 -14.80
CA VAL A 477 26.15 -13.38 -13.93
C VAL A 477 24.77 -13.27 -14.57
N ILE A 478 24.15 -14.40 -14.89
CA ILE A 478 22.74 -14.48 -15.28
C ILE A 478 21.92 -14.86 -14.04
N LYS A 479 21.33 -13.85 -13.40
CA LYS A 479 20.46 -14.03 -12.23
C LYS A 479 19.00 -14.24 -12.65
N ILE A 480 18.38 -15.31 -12.16
CA ILE A 480 16.99 -15.69 -12.43
C ILE A 480 16.24 -15.73 -11.11
N SER A 481 15.14 -14.97 -11.01
CA SER A 481 14.29 -14.95 -9.82
C SER A 481 13.13 -15.92 -10.00
N ALA A 482 13.17 -17.06 -9.29
CA ALA A 482 12.14 -18.09 -9.28
C ALA A 482 11.35 -17.99 -7.97
N LEU A 483 10.33 -17.12 -7.97
CA LEU A 483 9.69 -16.66 -6.74
C LEU A 483 8.20 -16.94 -6.72
N ARG A 484 7.67 -17.17 -5.51
CA ARG A 484 6.24 -17.22 -5.23
C ARG A 484 5.97 -16.70 -3.83
N SER A 485 5.33 -15.54 -3.76
CA SER A 485 4.98 -14.89 -2.50
C SER A 485 4.21 -15.81 -1.56
N SER A 486 4.45 -15.64 -0.26
CA SER A 486 3.79 -16.38 0.83
C SER A 486 4.02 -17.89 0.84
N THR A 487 4.95 -18.44 0.03
CA THR A 487 5.26 -19.87 0.01
C THR A 487 6.76 -20.14 -0.04
N GLY A 488 7.19 -21.28 0.50
CA GLY A 488 8.60 -21.70 0.52
C GLY A 488 8.80 -23.10 -0.05
N CYS A 489 9.89 -23.75 0.36
CA CYS A 489 10.21 -25.10 -0.09
C CYS A 489 9.17 -26.14 0.32
N ASN A 490 8.38 -25.86 1.37
CA ASN A 490 7.19 -26.64 1.73
C ASN A 490 6.18 -26.78 0.58
N TRP A 491 6.13 -25.81 -0.34
CA TRP A 491 5.31 -25.85 -1.54
C TRP A 491 6.09 -26.34 -2.77
N TYR A 492 7.32 -25.86 -2.95
CA TYR A 492 8.15 -26.21 -4.14
C TYR A 492 8.51 -27.69 -4.21
N GLN A 493 8.60 -28.39 -3.08
CA GLN A 493 8.94 -29.82 -3.06
C GLN A 493 7.86 -30.74 -3.65
N HIS A 494 6.66 -30.23 -3.90
CA HIS A 494 5.50 -31.01 -4.37
C HIS A 494 5.17 -30.72 -5.83
N GLU A 495 4.38 -31.61 -6.44
CA GLU A 495 3.81 -31.45 -7.78
C GLU A 495 4.84 -31.10 -8.88
N ASN A 496 6.06 -31.63 -8.73
CA ASN A 496 7.17 -31.42 -9.66
C ASN A 496 7.51 -29.93 -9.93
N ARG A 497 7.26 -29.05 -8.95
CA ARG A 497 7.53 -27.61 -9.10
C ARG A 497 9.01 -27.29 -9.15
N VAL A 498 9.87 -28.16 -8.62
CA VAL A 498 11.33 -28.05 -8.80
C VAL A 498 11.70 -28.03 -10.29
N GLU A 499 11.02 -28.80 -11.15
CA GLU A 499 11.24 -28.76 -12.59
C GLU A 499 10.89 -27.38 -13.17
N SER A 500 9.69 -26.87 -12.86
CA SER A 500 9.16 -25.64 -13.44
C SER A 500 9.76 -24.35 -12.86
N TYR A 501 10.34 -24.38 -11.67
CA TYR A 501 10.95 -23.21 -11.03
C TYR A 501 12.48 -23.24 -11.02
N VAL A 502 13.10 -24.42 -11.11
CA VAL A 502 14.56 -24.56 -11.02
C VAL A 502 15.14 -25.25 -12.26
N LEU A 503 14.76 -26.50 -12.54
CA LEU A 503 15.48 -27.33 -13.52
C LEU A 503 15.31 -26.86 -14.97
N LYS A 504 14.14 -26.33 -15.35
CA LYS A 504 13.96 -25.70 -16.67
C LYS A 504 15.00 -24.62 -16.94
N HIS A 505 15.51 -24.04 -15.85
CA HIS A 505 16.52 -23.02 -15.91
C HIS A 505 17.95 -23.56 -15.86
N LYS A 506 18.28 -24.86 -15.87
CA LYS A 506 19.67 -25.34 -15.99
C LYS A 506 20.71 -24.49 -15.18
N PRO A 507 20.50 -24.29 -13.87
CA PRO A 507 21.38 -23.41 -13.07
C PRO A 507 22.79 -24.00 -12.94
N ASP A 508 23.78 -23.13 -12.80
CA ASP A 508 25.10 -23.48 -12.24
C ASP A 508 25.05 -23.41 -10.71
N LEU A 509 24.40 -22.37 -10.19
CA LEU A 509 24.20 -22.13 -8.77
C LEU A 509 22.71 -21.96 -8.46
N LEU A 510 22.20 -22.74 -7.51
CA LEU A 510 20.90 -22.56 -6.90
C LEU A 510 21.06 -21.87 -5.53
N VAL A 511 20.41 -20.72 -5.36
CA VAL A 511 20.37 -19.98 -4.11
C VAL A 511 18.98 -20.11 -3.50
N ILE A 512 18.87 -20.72 -2.31
CA ILE A 512 17.59 -20.94 -1.62
C ILE A 512 17.54 -20.11 -0.35
N GLY A 513 16.44 -19.37 -0.15
CA GLY A 513 16.20 -18.60 1.08
C GLY A 513 14.73 -18.23 1.27
N GLY A 514 14.49 -17.18 2.05
CA GLY A 514 13.14 -16.68 2.38
C GLY A 514 12.64 -17.05 3.78
N ILE A 515 11.46 -16.55 4.13
CA ILE A 515 10.83 -16.70 5.45
C ILE A 515 9.67 -17.70 5.47
N SER A 516 9.10 -18.02 4.30
CA SER A 516 7.86 -18.79 4.13
C SER A 516 8.03 -20.32 4.23
N ASN A 517 9.04 -20.80 4.97
CA ASN A 517 9.34 -22.23 5.14
C ASN A 517 8.69 -22.84 6.40
N GLY A 518 7.88 -22.08 7.14
CA GLY A 518 7.19 -22.58 8.33
C GLY A 518 8.12 -22.95 9.49
N GLN A 519 9.33 -22.35 9.55
CA GLN A 519 10.40 -22.71 10.49
C GLN A 519 10.93 -24.15 10.36
N ASP A 520 10.65 -24.82 9.24
CA ASP A 520 11.09 -26.20 8.97
C ASP A 520 12.13 -26.23 7.83
N PRO A 521 13.37 -26.69 8.08
CA PRO A 521 14.41 -26.80 7.06
C PRO A 521 14.29 -28.05 6.18
N GLU A 522 13.52 -29.07 6.56
CA GLU A 522 13.48 -30.35 5.83
C GLU A 522 12.89 -30.25 4.41
N PRO A 523 11.88 -29.40 4.13
CA PRO A 523 11.47 -29.13 2.76
C PRO A 523 12.60 -28.54 1.89
N VAL A 524 13.51 -27.75 2.47
CA VAL A 524 14.69 -27.23 1.75
C VAL A 524 15.60 -28.39 1.34
N ARG A 525 15.86 -29.32 2.26
CA ARG A 525 16.62 -30.55 1.98
C ARG A 525 15.98 -31.36 0.85
N SER A 526 14.65 -31.55 0.90
CA SER A 526 13.89 -32.25 -0.13
C SER A 526 14.10 -31.62 -1.52
N VAL A 527 13.98 -30.30 -1.63
CA VAL A 527 14.23 -29.57 -2.89
C VAL A 527 15.68 -29.76 -3.37
N VAL A 528 16.67 -29.65 -2.49
CA VAL A 528 18.09 -29.87 -2.86
C VAL A 528 18.30 -31.26 -3.43
N ARG A 529 17.74 -32.30 -2.79
CA ARG A 529 17.82 -33.68 -3.26
C ARG A 529 17.13 -33.89 -4.61
N GLN A 530 15.95 -33.31 -4.80
CA GLN A 530 15.24 -33.35 -6.09
C GLN A 530 16.06 -32.71 -7.22
N VAL A 531 16.70 -31.57 -6.95
CA VAL A 531 17.56 -30.89 -7.93
C VAL A 531 18.74 -31.78 -8.30
N ARG A 532 19.47 -32.30 -7.32
CA ARG A 532 20.66 -33.12 -7.57
C ARG A 532 20.38 -34.48 -8.18
N ALA A 533 19.21 -35.06 -7.92
CA ALA A 533 18.78 -36.28 -8.60
C ALA A 533 18.66 -36.11 -10.12
N ARG A 534 18.42 -34.88 -10.59
CA ARG A 534 18.25 -34.55 -12.02
C ARG A 534 19.44 -33.80 -12.62
N MET A 535 20.11 -32.98 -11.82
CA MET A 535 21.26 -32.16 -12.22
C MET A 535 22.31 -32.18 -11.08
N PRO A 536 23.09 -33.27 -10.96
CA PRO A 536 24.02 -33.46 -9.83
C PRO A 536 25.15 -32.41 -9.77
N GLU A 537 25.44 -31.76 -10.90
CA GLU A 537 26.49 -30.75 -11.02
C GLU A 537 26.11 -29.37 -10.45
N VAL A 538 24.83 -29.15 -10.12
CA VAL A 538 24.33 -27.88 -9.58
C VAL A 538 24.87 -27.65 -8.19
N GLU A 539 25.56 -26.53 -8.00
CA GLU A 539 26.02 -26.08 -6.69
C GLU A 539 24.89 -25.34 -5.97
N VAL A 540 24.89 -25.38 -4.64
CA VAL A 540 23.79 -24.83 -3.84
C VAL A 540 24.32 -23.92 -2.74
N LEU A 541 23.71 -22.73 -2.62
CA LEU A 541 23.90 -21.80 -1.51
C LEU A 541 22.58 -21.65 -0.74
N LEU A 542 22.62 -21.93 0.57
CA LEU A 542 21.49 -21.75 1.48
C LEU A 542 21.64 -20.45 2.28
N LEU A 543 20.57 -19.66 2.34
CA LEU A 543 20.52 -18.37 3.03
C LEU A 543 19.52 -18.42 4.20
N THR A 544 19.88 -17.82 5.32
CA THR A 544 18.96 -17.61 6.46
C THR A 544 18.08 -16.36 6.28
N PRO A 545 16.89 -16.28 6.93
CA PRO A 545 16.01 -15.13 6.81
C PRO A 545 16.62 -13.87 7.44
N VAL A 546 16.24 -12.68 6.97
CA VAL A 546 16.86 -11.41 7.39
C VAL A 546 15.85 -10.40 7.91
N PHE A 547 14.75 -10.19 7.19
CA PHE A 547 13.67 -9.31 7.60
C PHE A 547 12.30 -9.93 7.32
N GLY A 548 11.26 -9.34 7.91
CA GLY A 548 9.90 -9.84 7.90
C GLY A 548 8.99 -8.98 8.78
N ALA A 549 7.88 -9.52 9.25
CA ALA A 549 7.01 -8.80 10.16
C ALA A 549 7.61 -8.76 11.56
N MET A 550 7.47 -7.64 12.29
CA MET A 550 8.00 -7.47 13.67
C MET A 550 7.55 -8.55 14.68
N ARG A 551 6.51 -9.32 14.36
CA ARG A 551 6.05 -10.45 15.16
C ARG A 551 6.86 -11.73 14.95
N ASP A 552 7.64 -11.82 13.88
CA ASP A 552 8.32 -13.03 13.45
C ASP A 552 9.48 -13.37 14.40
N ALA A 553 9.68 -14.66 14.67
CA ALA A 553 10.65 -15.13 15.67
C ALA A 553 12.10 -14.72 15.34
N HIS A 554 12.50 -14.82 14.07
CA HIS A 554 13.85 -14.46 13.61
C HIS A 554 14.18 -12.97 13.78
N ILE A 555 13.18 -12.14 14.06
CA ILE A 555 13.32 -10.72 14.43
C ILE A 555 13.37 -10.57 15.94
N ARG A 556 12.36 -11.13 16.64
CA ARG A 556 12.17 -10.91 18.09
C ARG A 556 13.23 -11.58 18.96
N THR A 557 13.74 -12.73 18.54
CA THR A 557 14.71 -13.54 19.29
C THR A 557 16.01 -13.70 18.49
N PHE A 558 16.36 -12.67 17.74
CA PHE A 558 17.60 -12.64 16.99
C PHE A 558 18.83 -12.79 17.91
N THR A 559 19.82 -13.55 17.46
CA THR A 559 21.15 -13.67 18.04
C THR A 559 22.19 -13.45 16.95
N ARG A 560 23.31 -12.77 17.25
CA ARG A 560 24.40 -12.59 16.26
C ARG A 560 24.85 -13.93 15.69
N GLU A 561 25.34 -14.80 16.56
CA GLU A 561 25.70 -16.16 16.22
C GLU A 561 24.48 -17.08 16.23
N ILE A 562 24.55 -18.19 15.49
CA ILE A 562 23.50 -19.21 15.52
C ILE A 562 23.47 -19.84 16.92
N ASP A 563 22.32 -19.78 17.58
CA ASP A 563 22.10 -20.53 18.81
C ASP A 563 22.00 -22.03 18.46
N THR A 564 22.98 -22.82 18.86
CA THR A 564 22.99 -24.28 18.66
C THR A 564 22.47 -25.05 19.86
N THR A 565 22.04 -24.37 20.93
CA THR A 565 21.57 -25.00 22.18
C THR A 565 20.11 -25.39 22.11
N LYS A 566 19.34 -24.80 21.20
CA LYS A 566 17.89 -25.03 21.03
C LYS A 566 17.52 -25.20 19.56
N PRO A 567 16.51 -26.03 19.24
CA PRO A 567 15.97 -26.11 17.88
C PRO A 567 15.52 -24.74 17.37
N ASN A 568 16.06 -24.33 16.23
CA ASN A 568 15.63 -23.14 15.50
C ASN A 568 15.95 -23.30 14.02
N PHE A 569 15.29 -22.50 13.18
CA PHE A 569 15.41 -22.62 11.74
C PHE A 569 16.83 -22.36 11.22
N ARG A 570 17.59 -21.41 11.79
CA ARG A 570 18.98 -21.12 11.36
C ARG A 570 19.90 -22.30 11.60
N TRP A 571 19.82 -22.90 12.78
CA TRP A 571 20.59 -24.12 13.12
C TRP A 571 20.16 -25.31 12.26
N GLY A 572 18.86 -25.47 12.01
CA GLY A 572 18.32 -26.47 11.10
C GLY A 572 18.87 -26.32 9.67
N MET A 573 18.87 -25.11 9.13
CA MET A 573 19.45 -24.80 7.81
C MET A 573 20.96 -25.06 7.75
N GLN A 574 21.69 -24.75 8.83
CA GLN A 574 23.12 -25.07 8.94
C GLN A 574 23.38 -26.58 8.87
N LYS A 575 22.55 -27.39 9.54
CA LYS A 575 22.62 -28.87 9.46
C LYS A 575 22.32 -29.39 8.06
N VAL A 576 21.24 -28.89 7.43
CA VAL A 576 20.92 -29.24 6.03
C VAL A 576 22.10 -28.91 5.12
N ALA A 577 22.71 -27.73 5.28
CA ALA A 577 23.86 -27.36 4.47
C ALA A 577 25.06 -28.29 4.67
N ALA A 578 25.37 -28.67 5.91
CA ALA A 578 26.47 -29.57 6.20
C ALA A 578 26.24 -30.98 5.63
N GLU A 579 25.07 -31.57 5.89
CA GLU A 579 24.72 -32.93 5.48
C GLU A 579 24.54 -33.06 3.98
N GLU A 580 23.90 -32.07 3.35
CA GLU A 580 23.75 -32.00 1.90
C GLU A 580 24.93 -31.28 1.24
N LYS A 581 26.09 -31.06 1.89
CA LYS A 581 27.27 -30.44 1.25
C LYS A 581 26.93 -29.18 0.41
N CYS A 582 26.13 -28.27 0.95
CA CYS A 582 25.79 -26.98 0.34
C CYS A 582 26.68 -25.89 0.95
N ALA A 583 26.91 -24.80 0.22
CA ALA A 583 27.38 -23.59 0.86
C ALA A 583 26.28 -22.98 1.72
N PHE A 584 26.68 -22.27 2.77
CA PHE A 584 25.77 -21.68 3.74
C PHE A 584 26.20 -20.27 4.08
N PHE A 585 25.26 -19.34 4.02
CA PHE A 585 25.44 -18.00 4.52
C PHE A 585 24.33 -17.67 5.52
N ASP A 586 24.72 -17.60 6.79
CA ASP A 586 23.89 -17.04 7.83
C ASP A 586 23.82 -15.51 7.72
N MET A 587 22.94 -15.03 6.85
CA MET A 587 22.71 -13.60 6.63
C MET A 587 22.01 -12.93 7.81
N THR A 588 21.21 -13.66 8.60
CA THR A 588 20.48 -13.10 9.75
C THR A 588 21.43 -12.34 10.68
N GLY A 589 22.54 -12.98 11.06
CA GLY A 589 23.54 -12.46 12.00
C GLY A 589 24.05 -11.07 11.61
N PRO A 590 24.79 -10.96 10.49
CA PRO A 590 25.37 -9.69 10.05
C PRO A 590 24.33 -8.63 9.70
N TRP A 591 23.16 -9.03 9.19
CA TRP A 591 22.12 -8.06 8.84
C TRP A 591 21.57 -7.36 10.08
N TRP A 592 21.22 -8.11 11.13
CA TRP A 592 20.69 -7.52 12.36
C TRP A 592 21.74 -6.83 13.23
N GLU A 593 22.99 -7.31 13.21
CA GLU A 593 24.10 -6.57 13.82
C GLU A 593 24.20 -5.16 13.23
N TYR A 594 24.10 -5.04 11.90
CA TYR A 594 24.10 -3.73 11.23
C TYR A 594 22.94 -2.85 11.71
N ILE A 595 21.72 -3.39 11.76
CA ILE A 595 20.53 -2.63 12.21
C ILE A 595 20.73 -2.11 13.63
N GLN A 596 21.15 -2.98 14.57
CA GLN A 596 21.33 -2.64 15.97
C GLN A 596 22.41 -1.57 16.18
N ASN A 597 23.48 -1.59 15.38
CA ASN A 597 24.59 -0.65 15.50
C ASN A 597 24.37 0.67 14.72
N SER A 598 23.37 0.75 13.84
CA SER A 598 23.13 1.93 12.99
C SER A 598 22.58 3.16 13.72
N GLY A 599 22.05 2.98 14.95
CA GLY A 599 21.32 4.04 15.66
C GLY A 599 20.00 4.45 14.97
N LYS A 600 19.49 3.64 14.04
CA LYS A 600 18.21 3.83 13.33
C LYS A 600 17.21 2.76 13.74
N THR A 601 15.92 3.12 13.76
CA THR A 601 14.85 2.13 13.98
C THR A 601 14.77 1.13 12.82
N TYR A 602 14.31 -0.09 13.07
CA TYR A 602 14.08 -1.12 12.05
C TYR A 602 13.26 -0.58 10.87
N GLY A 603 12.24 0.24 11.16
CA GLY A 603 11.40 0.89 10.15
C GLY A 603 12.16 1.72 9.11
N TRP A 604 13.35 2.24 9.45
CA TRP A 604 14.22 2.98 8.53
C TRP A 604 14.70 2.15 7.34
N PHE A 605 14.75 0.83 7.48
CA PHE A 605 15.24 -0.10 6.46
C PHE A 605 14.10 -0.86 5.75
N MET A 606 12.86 -0.57 6.13
CA MET A 606 11.67 -1.27 5.64
C MET A 606 10.83 -0.36 4.74
N GLY A 607 10.29 -0.92 3.66
CA GLY A 607 9.36 -0.23 2.76
C GLY A 607 7.91 -0.47 3.16
N ASP A 608 7.62 -1.65 3.70
CA ASP A 608 6.32 -2.02 4.25
C ASP A 608 6.49 -2.86 5.53
N ALA A 609 5.44 -3.58 5.93
CA ALA A 609 5.46 -4.35 7.17
C ALA A 609 6.33 -5.60 7.12
N VAL A 610 6.78 -6.02 5.92
CA VAL A 610 7.48 -7.29 5.66
C VAL A 610 8.73 -7.09 4.82
N HIS A 611 8.71 -6.16 3.85
CA HIS A 611 9.75 -6.01 2.83
C HIS A 611 10.69 -4.84 3.12
N ALA A 612 11.97 -5.03 2.82
CA ALA A 612 12.97 -3.97 2.90
C ALA A 612 12.74 -2.87 1.86
N ASN A 613 13.12 -1.64 2.20
CA ASN A 613 13.27 -0.55 1.23
C ASN A 613 14.65 -0.64 0.55
N ALA A 614 15.01 0.39 -0.23
CA ALA A 614 16.29 0.43 -0.93
C ALA A 614 17.50 0.28 0.01
N ARG A 615 17.47 0.89 1.20
CA ARG A 615 18.54 0.77 2.21
C ARG A 615 18.64 -0.64 2.77
N GLY A 616 17.52 -1.23 3.19
CA GLY A 616 17.52 -2.60 3.71
C GLY A 616 17.97 -3.62 2.66
N CYS A 617 17.62 -3.40 1.38
CA CYS A 617 18.12 -4.19 0.27
C CYS A 617 19.64 -4.00 0.07
N GLN A 618 20.17 -2.79 0.24
CA GLN A 618 21.62 -2.57 0.14
C GLN A 618 22.41 -3.27 1.23
N ILE A 619 21.87 -3.44 2.44
CA ILE A 619 22.55 -4.26 3.46
C ILE A 619 22.73 -5.69 2.94
N ILE A 620 21.66 -6.32 2.44
CA ILE A 620 21.74 -7.68 1.86
C ILE A 620 22.70 -7.73 0.68
N GLY A 621 22.57 -6.81 -0.27
CA GLY A 621 23.35 -6.86 -1.49
C GLY A 621 24.85 -6.73 -1.23
N ARG A 622 25.23 -5.88 -0.28
CA ARG A 622 26.62 -5.69 0.16
C ARG A 622 27.12 -6.87 0.98
N LEU A 623 26.29 -7.46 1.84
CA LEU A 623 26.62 -8.70 2.55
C LEU A 623 26.89 -9.85 1.58
N LEU A 624 26.08 -10.01 0.53
CA LEU A 624 26.30 -11.02 -0.50
C LEU A 624 27.56 -10.73 -1.33
N ASP A 625 27.80 -9.48 -1.75
CA ASP A 625 29.05 -9.11 -2.44
C ASP A 625 30.29 -9.41 -1.58
N ILE A 626 30.26 -9.07 -0.29
CA ILE A 626 31.34 -9.38 0.66
C ILE A 626 31.48 -10.90 0.80
N TRP A 627 30.39 -11.65 0.93
CA TRP A 627 30.45 -13.11 1.04
C TRP A 627 31.02 -13.76 -0.24
N PHE A 628 30.70 -13.23 -1.42
CA PHE A 628 31.26 -13.68 -2.70
C PHE A 628 32.64 -13.11 -3.03
N SER A 629 33.17 -12.15 -2.26
CA SER A 629 34.54 -11.66 -2.44
C SER A 629 35.55 -12.75 -2.09
N GLU A 630 36.76 -12.71 -2.65
CA GLU A 630 37.87 -13.51 -2.12
C GLU A 630 38.47 -12.79 -0.90
N SER A 631 38.91 -13.59 0.08
CA SER A 631 39.50 -13.07 1.33
C SER A 631 40.90 -12.52 1.10
#